data_AF-A0A9E0WDG5-F1
#
_entry.id   AF-A0A9E0WDG5-F1
#
_cell.length_a   1.000
_cell.length_b   1.000
_cell.length_c   1.000
_cell.angle_alpha   90.00
_cell.angle_beta   90.00
_cell.angle_gamma   90.00
#
_symmetry.space_group_name_H-M   'P 1'
#
loop_
_entity.id
_entity.type
_entity.pdbx_description
1 polymer ?
#
loop_
_entity_poly.entity_id
_entity_poly.type
_entity_poly.pdbx_seq_one_letter_code
_entity_poly.pdbx_strand_id
1 'polypeptide(L)'
;MRAPKASNDDHECGFCDKHWQAMRGCGLFNARVWLGCLRSGIALSEQGQLESAEPQLVKAFIAGKLFFREHEVTGDAISVLADSTSVLHVCLKQRNDIGLASEVVTSTAHTLSRVMESKGLRREAMHACNHLLTLHEIPQQVPAAAQLAMARYIKNPREIAH
;
A
#
# COMPACT_ATOMS: atom_id res chain seq x y z
N MET A 1 -5.42 -44.22 15.41
CA MET A 1 -5.49 -42.87 16.02
C MET A 1 -4.99 -41.87 15.00
N ARG A 2 -5.81 -40.86 14.66
CA ARG A 2 -5.48 -39.81 13.69
C ARG A 2 -4.42 -38.88 14.28
N ALA A 3 -3.35 -38.65 13.54
CA ALA A 3 -2.41 -37.56 13.78
C ALA A 3 -3.13 -36.20 13.65
N PRO A 4 -2.73 -35.17 14.41
CA PRO A 4 -3.35 -33.85 14.32
C PRO A 4 -3.00 -33.23 12.97
N LYS A 5 -4.02 -32.65 12.30
CA LYS A 5 -3.83 -31.76 11.16
C LYS A 5 -3.09 -30.52 11.65
N ALA A 6 -1.85 -30.34 11.23
CA ALA A 6 -1.23 -29.02 11.23
C ALA A 6 -1.98 -28.16 10.23
N SER A 7 -2.49 -27.03 10.70
CA SER A 7 -3.15 -25.98 9.93
C SER A 7 -2.18 -25.40 8.91
N ASN A 8 -2.68 -25.21 7.69
CA ASN A 8 -2.00 -24.48 6.61
C ASN A 8 -1.99 -22.97 6.94
N ASP A 9 -1.07 -22.53 7.81
CA ASP A 9 -0.85 -21.12 8.15
C ASP A 9 0.59 -20.66 7.88
N ASP A 10 1.20 -21.16 6.80
CA ASP A 10 2.50 -20.66 6.34
C ASP A 10 2.36 -20.26 4.87
N HIS A 11 2.34 -18.95 4.56
CA HIS A 11 2.86 -18.31 3.33
C HIS A 11 2.49 -16.80 3.28
N GLU A 12 2.87 -16.03 4.30
CA GLU A 12 2.80 -14.56 4.27
C GLU A 12 4.04 -13.97 3.56
N CYS A 13 4.01 -14.07 2.21
CA CYS A 13 4.77 -13.31 1.19
C CYS A 13 6.33 -13.38 1.12
N GLY A 14 6.93 -14.52 1.47
CA GLY A 14 8.39 -14.79 1.44
C GLY A 14 9.10 -14.85 0.07
N PHE A 15 9.05 -13.80 -0.75
CA PHE A 15 9.77 -13.75 -2.03
C PHE A 15 11.14 -13.05 -1.93
N CYS A 16 12.18 -13.72 -2.42
CA CYS A 16 13.53 -13.17 -2.58
C CYS A 16 13.72 -12.42 -3.91
N ASP A 17 14.81 -11.64 -4.05
CA ASP A 17 15.07 -10.75 -5.19
C ASP A 17 15.05 -11.45 -6.57
N LYS A 18 15.44 -12.73 -6.61
CA LYS A 18 15.39 -13.54 -7.84
C LYS A 18 13.96 -13.79 -8.30
N HIS A 19 13.03 -14.02 -7.36
CA HIS A 19 11.62 -14.10 -7.69
C HIS A 19 11.15 -12.75 -8.22
N TRP A 20 11.54 -11.63 -7.58
CA TRP A 20 11.15 -10.29 -8.04
C TRP A 20 11.58 -9.98 -9.47
N GLN A 21 12.81 -10.35 -9.84
CA GLN A 21 13.30 -10.16 -11.20
C GLN A 21 12.55 -11.03 -12.22
N ALA A 22 12.20 -12.27 -11.87
CA ALA A 22 11.44 -13.15 -12.75
C ALA A 22 9.97 -12.70 -12.95
N MET A 23 9.45 -11.87 -12.05
CA MET A 23 8.02 -11.55 -11.94
C MET A 23 7.61 -10.23 -12.62
N ARG A 24 8.57 -9.42 -13.11
CA ARG A 24 8.38 -8.13 -13.82
C ARG A 24 7.50 -8.15 -15.08
N GLY A 25 6.93 -9.29 -15.47
CA GLY A 25 6.08 -9.43 -16.65
C GLY A 25 4.67 -9.95 -16.39
N CYS A 26 4.29 -10.26 -15.14
CA CYS A 26 3.00 -10.89 -14.84
C CYS A 26 2.08 -9.97 -14.03
N GLY A 27 1.10 -9.34 -14.68
CA GLY A 27 0.19 -8.39 -14.03
C GLY A 27 -0.71 -8.97 -12.95
N LEU A 28 -1.16 -10.22 -13.11
CA LEU A 28 -1.93 -10.94 -12.09
C LEU A 28 -1.11 -11.22 -10.82
N PHE A 29 0.19 -11.45 -10.99
CA PHE A 29 1.10 -11.68 -9.87
C PHE A 29 1.43 -10.36 -9.15
N ASN A 30 1.64 -9.28 -9.91
CA ASN A 30 1.85 -7.93 -9.36
C ASN A 30 0.70 -7.50 -8.45
N ALA A 31 -0.56 -7.69 -8.87
CA ALA A 31 -1.73 -7.33 -8.06
C ALA A 31 -1.85 -8.17 -6.78
N ARG A 32 -1.61 -9.49 -6.84
CA ARG A 32 -1.69 -10.37 -5.66
C ARG A 32 -0.60 -10.06 -4.64
N VAL A 33 0.64 -9.84 -5.10
CA VAL A 33 1.74 -9.45 -4.20
C VAL A 33 1.51 -8.08 -3.61
N TRP A 34 1.06 -7.12 -4.42
CA TRP A 34 0.70 -5.79 -3.95
C TRP A 34 -0.30 -5.87 -2.78
N LEU A 35 -1.43 -6.53 -3.00
CA LEU A 35 -2.47 -6.67 -1.97
C LEU A 35 -2.02 -7.50 -0.77
N GLY A 36 -1.23 -8.56 -1.00
CA GLY A 36 -0.69 -9.41 0.08
C GLY A 36 0.27 -8.65 0.99
N CYS A 37 1.24 -7.94 0.41
CA CYS A 37 2.18 -7.11 1.15
C CYS A 37 1.49 -5.94 1.86
N LEU A 38 0.49 -5.32 1.23
CA LEU A 38 -0.29 -4.25 1.87
C LEU A 38 -1.02 -4.76 3.12
N ARG A 39 -1.72 -5.90 3.01
CA ARG A 39 -2.44 -6.52 4.14
C ARG A 39 -1.51 -6.90 5.28
N SER A 40 -0.39 -7.56 4.98
CA SER A 40 0.62 -7.93 5.97
C SER A 40 1.21 -6.69 6.66
N GLY A 41 1.57 -5.67 5.88
CA GLY A 41 2.08 -4.41 6.41
C GLY A 41 1.10 -3.70 7.34
N ILE A 42 -0.19 -3.63 7.00
CA ILE A 42 -1.24 -3.07 7.86
C ILE A 42 -1.33 -3.84 9.17
N ALA A 43 -1.41 -5.17 9.13
CA ALA A 43 -1.52 -6.00 10.32
C ALA A 43 -0.33 -5.81 11.27
N LEU A 44 0.89 -5.74 10.73
CA LEU A 44 2.11 -5.47 11.50
C LEU A 44 2.12 -4.05 12.08
N SER A 45 1.67 -3.05 11.31
CA SER A 45 1.54 -1.66 11.79
C SER A 45 0.51 -1.52 12.91
N GLU A 46 -0.63 -2.21 12.83
CA GLU A 46 -1.65 -2.24 13.88
C GLU A 46 -1.12 -2.84 15.19
N GLN A 47 -0.20 -3.80 15.09
CA GLN A 47 0.49 -4.42 16.23
C GLN A 47 1.69 -3.62 16.73
N GLY A 48 2.01 -2.48 16.11
CA GLY A 48 3.17 -1.65 16.47
C GLY A 48 4.52 -2.23 16.03
N GLN A 49 4.54 -3.27 15.20
CA GLN A 49 5.76 -3.93 14.70
C GLN A 49 6.33 -3.21 13.48
N LEU A 50 6.70 -1.94 13.65
CA LEU A 50 7.05 -1.04 12.54
C LEU A 50 8.28 -1.50 11.72
N GLU A 51 9.27 -2.12 12.36
CA GLU A 51 10.45 -2.67 11.68
C GLU A 51 10.11 -3.83 10.73
N SER A 52 9.09 -4.62 11.07
CA SER A 52 8.60 -5.70 10.23
C SER A 52 7.57 -5.21 9.20
N ALA A 53 6.81 -4.17 9.55
CA ALA A 53 5.80 -3.58 8.68
C ALA A 53 6.43 -2.85 7.48
N GLU A 54 7.47 -2.04 7.71
CA GLU A 54 8.07 -1.18 6.68
C GLU A 54 8.48 -1.98 5.42
N PRO A 55 9.23 -3.10 5.49
CA PRO A 55 9.60 -3.86 4.30
C PRO A 55 8.39 -4.37 3.50
N GLN A 56 7.29 -4.75 4.17
CA GLN A 56 6.07 -5.18 3.47
C GLN A 56 5.38 -4.00 2.79
N LEU A 57 5.29 -2.86 3.47
CA LEU A 57 4.68 -1.65 2.92
C LEU A 57 5.50 -1.07 1.76
N VAL A 58 6.83 -1.14 1.81
CA VAL A 58 7.72 -0.77 0.70
C VAL A 58 7.50 -1.69 -0.51
N LYS A 59 7.39 -3.01 -0.30
CA LYS A 59 7.07 -3.95 -1.39
C LYS A 59 5.72 -3.66 -2.02
N ALA A 60 4.69 -3.39 -1.19
CA ALA A 60 3.36 -3.01 -1.66
C ALA A 60 3.40 -1.72 -2.48
N PHE A 61 4.09 -0.70 -1.98
CA PHE A 61 4.27 0.57 -2.68
C PHE A 61 4.97 0.38 -4.04
N ILE A 62 6.11 -0.32 -4.08
CA ILE A 62 6.85 -0.58 -5.32
C ILE A 62 5.98 -1.38 -6.31
N ALA A 63 5.29 -2.42 -5.85
CA ALA A 63 4.40 -3.22 -6.69
C ALA A 63 3.28 -2.36 -7.31
N GLY A 64 2.66 -1.47 -6.54
CA GLY A 64 1.66 -0.54 -7.06
C GLY A 64 2.20 0.44 -8.09
N LYS A 65 3.40 0.98 -7.85
CA LYS A 65 4.08 1.88 -8.80
C LYS A 65 4.43 1.18 -10.11
N LEU A 66 4.85 -0.09 -10.05
CA LEU A 66 5.09 -0.91 -11.24
C LEU A 66 3.78 -1.23 -11.96
N PHE A 67 2.72 -1.56 -11.23
CA PHE A 67 1.41 -1.83 -11.81
C PHE A 67 0.92 -0.67 -12.69
N PHE A 68 1.04 0.57 -12.19
CA PHE A 68 0.67 1.79 -12.92
C PHE A 68 1.53 2.07 -14.16
N ARG A 69 2.71 1.45 -14.28
CA ARG A 69 3.58 1.58 -15.46
C ARG A 69 3.28 0.54 -16.52
N GLU A 70 2.85 -0.64 -16.11
CA GLU A 70 2.77 -1.83 -16.96
C GLU A 70 1.34 -2.22 -17.35
N HIS A 71 0.32 -1.68 -16.66
CA HIS A 71 -1.07 -2.08 -16.85
C HIS A 71 -2.01 -0.88 -17.01
N GLU A 72 -3.19 -1.18 -17.57
CA GLU A 72 -4.31 -0.24 -17.55
C GLU A 72 -4.71 0.06 -16.10
N VAL A 73 -4.82 1.35 -15.79
CA VAL A 73 -5.14 1.82 -14.44
C VAL A 73 -6.66 1.82 -14.27
N THR A 74 -7.13 1.31 -13.14
CA THR A 74 -8.54 1.34 -12.73
C THR A 74 -8.73 2.24 -11.51
N GLY A 75 -9.98 2.61 -11.20
CA GLY A 75 -10.31 3.32 -9.96
C GLY A 75 -9.89 2.55 -8.69
N ASP A 76 -10.00 1.23 -8.73
CA ASP A 76 -9.54 0.34 -7.67
C ASP A 76 -8.03 0.40 -7.51
N ALA A 77 -7.27 0.36 -8.61
CA ALA A 77 -5.82 0.49 -8.56
C ALA A 77 -5.38 1.84 -7.97
N ILE A 78 -6.09 2.94 -8.30
CA ILE A 78 -5.87 4.27 -7.69
C ILE A 78 -6.10 4.21 -6.18
N SER A 79 -7.20 3.59 -5.76
CA SER A 79 -7.55 3.48 -4.35
C SER A 79 -6.52 2.68 -3.57
N VAL A 80 -6.09 1.53 -4.09
CA VAL A 80 -5.05 0.68 -3.48
C VAL A 80 -3.70 1.40 -3.43
N LEU A 81 -3.35 2.18 -4.45
CA LEU A 81 -2.10 2.96 -4.46
C LEU A 81 -2.13 4.07 -3.41
N ALA A 82 -3.21 4.84 -3.35
CA ALA A 82 -3.38 5.88 -2.34
C ALA A 82 -3.27 5.26 -0.93
N ASP A 83 -3.97 4.15 -0.70
CA ASP A 83 -3.97 3.46 0.58
C ASP A 83 -2.59 2.88 0.95
N SER A 84 -1.87 2.29 -0.02
CA SER A 84 -0.50 1.81 0.18
C SER A 84 0.44 2.95 0.58
N THR A 85 0.34 4.09 -0.11
CA THR A 85 1.12 5.28 0.19
C THR A 85 0.77 5.85 1.56
N SER A 86 -0.51 5.91 1.93
CA SER A 86 -0.94 6.41 3.23
C SER A 86 -0.41 5.56 4.39
N VAL A 87 -0.50 4.24 4.28
CA VAL A 87 -0.02 3.33 5.34
C VAL A 87 1.49 3.39 5.45
N LEU A 88 2.21 3.39 4.32
CA LEU A 88 3.67 3.55 4.32
C LEU A 88 4.10 4.91 4.91
N HIS A 89 3.41 6.00 4.56
CA HIS A 89 3.66 7.32 5.12
C HIS A 89 3.55 7.33 6.65
N VAL A 90 2.47 6.75 7.21
CA VAL A 90 2.29 6.67 8.67
C VAL A 90 3.40 5.82 9.31
N CYS A 91 3.73 4.67 8.73
CA CYS A 91 4.79 3.80 9.24
C CYS A 91 6.15 4.54 9.30
N LEU A 92 6.53 5.22 8.22
CA LEU A 92 7.76 6.01 8.15
C LEU A 92 7.74 7.19 9.13
N LYS A 93 6.61 7.90 9.23
CA LYS A 93 6.44 9.02 10.17
C LYS A 93 6.61 8.56 11.63
N GLN A 94 6.08 7.39 11.99
CA GLN A 94 6.23 6.80 13.32
C GLN A 94 7.65 6.31 13.60
N ARG A 95 8.38 5.93 12.55
CA ARG A 95 9.83 5.63 12.61
C ARG A 95 10.70 6.89 12.55
N ASN A 96 10.08 8.07 12.59
CA ASN A 96 10.75 9.37 12.54
C ASN A 96 11.51 9.65 11.22
N ASP A 97 11.16 8.95 10.14
CA ASP A 97 11.71 9.18 8.79
C ASP A 97 10.77 10.09 7.98
N ILE A 98 10.72 11.36 8.39
CA ILE A 98 9.81 12.37 7.83
C ILE A 98 10.16 12.70 6.37
N GLY A 99 11.46 12.65 6.03
CA GLY A 99 11.95 12.90 4.68
C GLY A 99 11.38 11.86 3.70
N LEU A 100 11.60 10.58 4.00
CA LEU A 100 11.12 9.50 3.15
C LEU A 100 9.59 9.44 3.12
N ALA A 101 8.91 9.72 4.24
CA ALA A 101 7.46 9.79 4.31
C ALA A 101 6.87 10.85 3.34
N SER A 102 7.55 11.99 3.19
CA SER A 102 7.16 13.06 2.26
C SER A 102 7.46 12.69 0.80
N GLU A 103 8.60 12.05 0.56
CA GLU A 103 8.99 11.57 -0.78
C GLU A 103 8.00 10.54 -1.33
N VAL A 104 7.54 9.60 -0.50
CA VAL A 104 6.54 8.60 -0.87
C VAL A 104 5.23 9.25 -1.33
N VAL A 105 4.76 10.28 -0.62
CA VAL A 105 3.57 11.06 -0.99
C VAL A 105 3.80 11.81 -2.31
N THR A 106 4.90 12.54 -2.41
CA THR A 106 5.24 13.35 -3.60
C THR A 106 5.37 12.47 -4.85
N SER A 107 6.07 11.34 -4.73
CA SER A 107 6.21 10.35 -5.80
C SER A 107 4.85 9.81 -6.23
N THR A 108 3.95 9.53 -5.30
CA THR A 108 2.59 9.05 -5.62
C THR A 108 1.76 10.12 -6.31
N ALA A 109 1.80 11.36 -5.84
CA ALA A 109 1.12 12.48 -6.47
C ALA A 109 1.54 12.67 -7.94
N HIS A 110 2.84 12.50 -8.25
CA HIS A 110 3.34 12.53 -9.62
C HIS A 110 2.84 11.34 -10.48
N THR A 111 2.63 10.16 -9.90
CA THR A 111 1.98 9.06 -10.63
C THR A 111 0.51 9.36 -10.92
N LEU A 112 -0.21 9.87 -9.92
CA LEU A 112 -1.63 10.19 -10.05
C LEU A 112 -1.87 11.37 -11.01
N SER A 113 -0.97 12.36 -11.08
CA SER A 113 -1.10 13.48 -12.03
C SER A 113 -1.15 13.00 -13.48
N ARG A 114 -0.39 11.96 -13.84
CA ARG A 114 -0.44 11.33 -15.16
C ARG A 114 -1.77 10.64 -15.43
N VAL A 115 -2.41 10.10 -14.39
CA VAL A 115 -3.74 9.47 -14.50
C VAL A 115 -4.84 10.51 -14.62
N MET A 116 -4.67 11.71 -14.06
CA MET A 116 -5.65 12.80 -14.18
C MET A 116 -5.88 13.28 -15.62
N GLU A 117 -4.94 13.02 -16.52
CA GLU A 117 -5.07 13.31 -17.95
C GLU A 117 -6.05 12.34 -18.65
N SER A 118 -6.39 11.22 -18.01
CA SER A 118 -7.35 10.23 -18.52
C SER A 118 -8.79 10.63 -18.19
N LYS A 119 -9.64 10.76 -19.21
CA LYS A 119 -11.02 11.31 -19.11
C LYS A 119 -11.93 10.58 -18.11
N GLY A 120 -11.70 9.29 -17.83
CA GLY A 120 -12.54 8.48 -16.95
C GLY A 120 -12.07 8.33 -15.51
N LEU A 121 -10.84 8.75 -15.17
CA LEU A 121 -10.21 8.50 -13.86
C LEU A 121 -9.75 9.78 -13.16
N ARG A 122 -10.00 10.92 -13.78
CA ARG A 122 -9.52 12.22 -13.28
C ARG A 122 -10.04 12.52 -11.88
N ARG A 123 -11.31 12.24 -11.62
CA ARG A 123 -11.95 12.54 -10.33
C ARG A 123 -11.32 11.70 -9.23
N GLU A 124 -11.17 10.41 -9.47
CA GLU A 124 -10.60 9.41 -8.57
C GLU A 124 -9.14 9.76 -8.25
N ALA A 125 -8.34 10.07 -9.27
CA ALA A 125 -6.95 10.49 -9.09
C ALA A 125 -6.83 11.80 -8.28
N MET A 126 -7.73 12.78 -8.51
CA MET A 126 -7.75 14.03 -7.73
C MET A 126 -8.13 13.78 -6.26
N HIS A 127 -9.14 12.95 -5.99
CA HIS A 127 -9.51 12.62 -4.62
C HIS A 127 -8.39 11.89 -3.89
N ALA A 128 -7.74 10.91 -4.54
CA ALA A 128 -6.59 10.22 -4.00
C ALA A 128 -5.43 11.19 -3.70
N CYS A 129 -5.07 12.08 -4.64
CA CYS A 129 -4.05 13.10 -4.40
C CYS A 129 -4.39 14.00 -3.21
N ASN A 130 -5.61 14.52 -3.15
CA ASN A 130 -6.01 15.41 -2.06
C ASN A 130 -5.91 14.71 -0.70
N HIS A 131 -6.37 13.46 -0.60
CA HIS A 131 -6.21 12.65 0.61
C HIS A 131 -4.74 12.49 1.04
N LEU A 132 -3.86 12.18 0.08
CA LEU A 132 -2.44 12.02 0.37
C LEU A 132 -1.80 13.31 0.85
N LEU A 133 -2.21 14.45 0.29
CA LEU A 133 -1.72 15.76 0.69
C LEU A 133 -2.21 16.15 2.08
N THR A 134 -3.34 15.65 2.58
CA THR A 134 -3.82 15.95 3.95
C THR A 134 -3.23 15.03 5.03
N LEU A 135 -2.41 14.04 4.68
CA LEU A 135 -1.82 13.11 5.68
C LEU A 135 -0.93 13.82 6.71
N HIS A 136 -0.34 14.96 6.36
CA HIS A 136 0.47 15.74 7.29
C HIS A 136 -0.35 16.30 8.47
N GLU A 137 -1.67 16.48 8.28
CA GLU A 137 -2.61 16.97 9.29
C GLU A 137 -2.88 15.93 10.40
N ILE A 138 -2.49 14.67 10.20
CA ILE A 138 -2.64 13.61 11.20
C ILE A 138 -1.67 13.88 12.38
N PRO A 139 -2.18 14.15 13.59
CA PRO A 139 -1.33 14.54 14.72
C PRO A 139 -0.48 13.36 15.22
N GLN A 140 0.80 13.62 15.53
CA GLN A 140 1.71 12.61 16.06
C GLN A 140 1.35 12.13 17.48
N GLN A 141 0.59 12.92 18.23
CA GLN A 141 0.20 12.61 19.61
C GLN A 141 -0.90 11.53 19.69
N VAL A 142 -1.55 11.23 18.57
CA VAL A 142 -2.59 10.20 18.49
C VAL A 142 -1.94 8.81 18.50
N PRO A 143 -2.54 7.77 19.11
CA PRO A 143 -2.00 6.42 19.08
C PRO A 143 -1.81 5.88 17.65
N ALA A 144 -0.80 5.03 17.45
CA ALA A 144 -0.40 4.54 16.13
C ALA A 144 -1.55 3.89 15.33
N ALA A 145 -2.36 3.05 15.98
CA ALA A 145 -3.53 2.41 15.36
C ALA A 145 -4.59 3.44 14.93
N ALA A 146 -4.80 4.51 15.70
CA ALA A 146 -5.73 5.57 15.34
C ALA A 146 -5.19 6.46 14.21
N GLN A 147 -3.89 6.77 14.22
CA GLN A 147 -3.24 7.44 13.07
C GLN A 147 -3.39 6.63 11.79
N LEU A 148 -3.18 5.32 11.88
CA LEU A 148 -3.35 4.41 10.76
C LEU A 148 -4.79 4.46 10.25
N ALA A 149 -5.78 4.29 11.12
CA ALA A 149 -7.20 4.35 10.76
C ALA A 149 -7.60 5.69 10.11
N MET A 150 -7.05 6.82 10.58
CA MET A 150 -7.27 8.14 9.97
C MET A 150 -6.63 8.28 8.60
N ALA A 151 -5.48 7.63 8.38
CA ALA A 151 -4.74 7.70 7.13
C ALA A 151 -5.29 6.79 6.04
N ARG A 152 -6.02 5.72 6.38
CA ARG A 152 -6.60 4.77 5.41
C ARG A 152 -7.40 5.51 4.35
N TYR A 153 -7.07 5.29 3.08
CA TYR A 153 -7.89 5.80 1.97
C TYR A 153 -9.09 4.89 1.76
N ILE A 154 -8.87 3.58 1.86
CA ILE A 154 -9.92 2.57 1.71
C ILE A 154 -10.49 2.27 3.09
N LYS A 155 -11.72 2.74 3.31
CA LYS A 155 -12.46 2.54 4.56
C LYS A 155 -12.87 1.08 4.78
N ASN A 156 -13.16 0.35 3.70
CA ASN A 156 -13.54 -1.05 3.75
C ASN A 156 -12.82 -1.84 2.65
N PRO A 157 -11.81 -2.66 3.00
CA PRO A 157 -11.06 -3.45 2.02
C PRO A 157 -11.90 -4.43 1.20
N ARG A 158 -13.11 -4.77 1.65
CA ARG A 158 -14.06 -5.62 0.90
C ARG A 158 -14.72 -4.88 -0.28
N GLU A 159 -14.61 -3.56 -0.33
CA GLU A 159 -15.14 -2.73 -1.42
C GLU A 159 -14.21 -2.71 -2.66
N ILE A 160 -12.95 -3.11 -2.54
CA ILE A 160 -11.96 -3.11 -3.64
C ILE A 160 -12.02 -4.40 -4.48
N ALA A 161 -13.20 -4.98 -4.64
CA ALA A 161 -13.36 -6.32 -5.20
C ALA A 161 -14.25 -6.31 -6.45
N HIS A 162 -13.97 -5.45 -7.44
CA HIS A 162 -14.66 -5.49 -8.74
C HIS A 162 -13.70 -5.31 -9.93
#